data_AF-A0A7S4NMU2-F1
#
_entry.id   AF-A0A7S4NMU2-F1
#
_cell.length_a   1.000
_cell.length_b   1.000
_cell.length_c   1.000
_cell.angle_alpha   90.00
_cell.angle_beta   90.00
_cell.angle_gamma   90.00
#
_symmetry.space_group_name_H-M   'P 1'
#
loop_
_entity.id
_entity.type
_entity.pdbx_description
1 polymer ?
#
loop_
_entity_poly.entity_id
_entity_poly.type
_entity_poly.pdbx_seq_one_letter_code
_entity_poly.pdbx_strand_id
1 'polypeptide(L)'
;RSCLHFAAMSGIDEVCCDMIAVCKPELLLLQEEDSQRSCLHLFAGQGMRKSLRAISQLYEEGTCREIVKQLLTLRDGGGRTALHAACARGLEEESRWMVEIGGQQLLLAQTNDGRTCLHIAAGSGRGSLCLLLLLLGGA
;
A
#
# COMPACT_ATOMS: atom_id res chain seq x y z
N ARG A 1 6.76 16.97 -3.21
CA ARG A 1 6.85 15.75 -4.08
C ARG A 1 8.29 15.22 -4.16
N SER A 2 8.54 13.91 -4.17
CA SER A 2 9.90 13.32 -4.32
C SER A 2 10.11 12.68 -5.70
N CYS A 3 11.37 12.44 -6.11
CA CYS A 3 11.71 11.73 -7.34
C CYS A 3 11.05 10.33 -7.43
N LEU A 4 10.87 9.66 -6.29
CA LEU A 4 10.17 8.38 -6.20
C LEU A 4 8.69 8.49 -6.59
N HIS A 5 8.01 9.58 -6.20
CA HIS A 5 6.62 9.80 -6.62
C HIS A 5 6.51 9.98 -8.13
N PHE A 6 7.45 10.71 -8.74
CA PHE A 6 7.46 10.90 -10.19
C PHE A 6 7.67 9.56 -10.94
N ALA A 7 8.66 8.76 -10.52
CA ALA A 7 8.89 7.43 -11.09
C ALA A 7 7.68 6.50 -10.90
N ALA A 8 7.06 6.54 -9.72
CA ALA A 8 5.86 5.79 -9.40
C ALA A 8 4.67 6.22 -10.27
N MET A 9 4.48 7.53 -10.50
CA MET A 9 3.45 8.04 -11.41
C MET A 9 3.65 7.57 -12.85
N SER A 10 4.91 7.49 -13.32
CA SER A 10 5.25 6.96 -14.63
C SER A 10 5.05 5.44 -14.76
N GLY A 11 4.83 4.73 -13.65
CA GLY A 11 4.58 3.28 -13.65
C GLY A 11 5.81 2.42 -13.91
N ILE A 12 7.01 2.99 -13.73
CA ILE A 12 8.27 2.30 -14.01
C ILE A 12 8.70 1.51 -12.76
N ASP A 13 8.15 0.31 -12.60
CA ASP A 13 8.32 -0.54 -11.42
C ASP A 13 9.80 -0.87 -11.13
N GLU A 14 10.61 -1.05 -12.17
CA GLU A 14 12.03 -1.38 -12.05
C GLU A 14 12.85 -0.23 -11.44
N VAL A 15 12.66 0.98 -11.97
CA VAL A 15 13.31 2.18 -11.43
C VAL A 15 12.83 2.47 -10.00
N CYS A 16 11.54 2.27 -9.72
CA CYS A 16 11.03 2.45 -8.37
C CYS A 16 11.66 1.46 -7.38
N CYS A 17 11.82 0.20 -7.77
CA CYS A 17 12.49 -0.83 -6.97
C CYS A 17 13.94 -0.43 -6.66
N ASP A 18 14.71 -0.02 -7.68
CA ASP A 18 16.10 0.41 -7.51
C ASP A 18 16.19 1.65 -6.61
N MET A 19 15.27 2.60 -6.78
CA MET A 19 15.20 3.80 -5.95
C MET A 19 14.87 3.46 -4.49
N ILE A 20 13.98 2.50 -4.22
CA ILE A 20 13.65 2.06 -2.85
C ILE A 20 14.89 1.50 -2.16
N ALA A 21 15.70 0.69 -2.87
CA ALA A 21 16.90 0.06 -2.31
C ALA A 21 17.98 1.08 -1.90
N VAL A 22 18.03 2.25 -2.54
CA VAL A 22 19.04 3.29 -2.24
C VAL A 22 18.47 4.50 -1.49
N CYS A 23 17.15 4.62 -1.36
CA CYS A 23 16.54 5.78 -0.72
C CYS A 23 16.69 5.74 0.80
N LYS A 24 16.73 6.93 1.40
CA LYS A 24 16.59 7.05 2.85
C LYS A 24 15.19 6.61 3.26
N PRO A 25 15.04 5.69 4.22
CA PRO A 25 13.74 5.13 4.60
C PRO A 25 12.69 6.17 4.95
N GLU A 26 13.08 7.28 5.57
CA GLU A 26 12.17 8.36 5.98
C GLU A 26 11.47 9.02 4.78
N LEU A 27 12.08 8.95 3.59
CA LEU A 27 11.49 9.49 2.36
C LEU A 27 10.27 8.69 1.88
N LEU A 28 10.11 7.44 2.33
CA LEU A 28 8.95 6.62 2.01
C LEU A 28 7.65 7.18 2.62
N LEU A 29 7.77 7.89 3.75
CA LEU A 29 6.64 8.49 4.47
C LEU A 29 6.15 9.81 3.85
N LEU A 30 6.85 10.34 2.86
CA LEU A 30 6.43 11.57 2.19
C LEU A 30 5.12 11.34 1.42
N GLN A 31 4.23 12.33 1.50
CA GLN A 31 2.96 12.37 0.79
C GLN A 31 3.00 13.46 -0.29
N GLU A 32 2.31 13.23 -1.41
CA GLU A 32 2.10 14.24 -2.44
C GLU A 32 1.23 15.39 -1.91
N GLU A 33 1.53 16.64 -2.31
CA GLU A 33 0.82 17.82 -1.80
C GLU A 33 -0.68 17.81 -2.16
N ASP A 34 -1.03 17.45 -3.40
CA ASP A 34 -2.42 17.54 -3.88
C ASP A 34 -3.30 16.38 -3.41
N SER A 35 -2.77 15.17 -3.48
CA SER A 35 -3.54 13.93 -3.28
C SER A 35 -3.28 13.27 -1.93
N GLN A 36 -2.27 13.75 -1.19
CA GLN A 36 -1.73 13.14 0.02
C GLN A 36 -1.34 11.66 -0.16
N ARG A 37 -1.12 11.21 -1.39
CA ARG A 37 -0.69 9.83 -1.65
C ARG A 37 0.78 9.67 -1.29
N SER A 38 1.09 8.61 -0.56
CA SER A 38 2.47 8.14 -0.44
C SER A 38 2.86 7.26 -1.63
N CYS A 39 4.16 6.96 -1.76
CA CYS A 39 4.67 6.02 -2.75
C CYS A 39 3.96 4.66 -2.71
N LEU A 40 3.61 4.16 -1.51
CA LEU A 40 2.90 2.88 -1.35
C LEU A 40 1.50 2.90 -1.95
N HIS A 41 0.78 4.03 -1.88
CA HIS A 41 -0.52 4.19 -2.54
C HIS A 41 -0.39 4.08 -4.06
N LEU A 42 0.67 4.66 -4.63
CA LEU A 42 0.95 4.60 -6.06
C LEU A 42 1.37 3.19 -6.48
N PHE A 43 2.25 2.54 -5.72
CA PHE A 43 2.67 1.16 -5.98
C PHE A 43 1.51 0.20 -5.98
N ALA A 44 0.67 0.26 -4.93
CA ALA A 44 -0.54 -0.54 -4.83
C ALA A 44 -1.56 -0.17 -5.91
N GLY A 45 -1.75 1.11 -6.22
CA GLY A 45 -2.71 1.60 -7.21
C GLY A 45 -2.33 1.34 -8.66
N GLN A 46 -1.04 1.15 -8.96
CA GLN A 46 -0.55 0.77 -10.28
C GLN A 46 -0.18 -0.72 -10.40
N GLY A 47 -0.12 -1.45 -9.29
CA GLY A 47 0.25 -2.86 -9.28
C GLY A 47 1.74 -3.09 -9.52
N MET A 48 2.57 -2.19 -8.99
CA MET A 48 4.04 -2.25 -9.07
C MET A 48 4.57 -3.31 -8.10
N ARG A 49 4.53 -4.58 -8.51
CA ARG A 49 4.83 -5.72 -7.64
C ARG A 49 6.29 -5.78 -7.21
N LYS A 50 7.25 -5.38 -8.07
CA LYS A 50 8.67 -5.37 -7.69
C LYS A 50 8.91 -4.35 -6.57
N SER A 51 8.34 -3.15 -6.72
CA SER A 51 8.41 -2.08 -5.71
C SER A 51 7.75 -2.47 -4.39
N LEU A 52 6.58 -3.13 -4.42
CA LEU A 52 5.92 -3.64 -3.21
C LEU A 52 6.76 -4.72 -2.52
N ARG A 53 7.38 -5.62 -3.28
CA ARG A 53 8.30 -6.63 -2.74
C ARG A 53 9.55 -6.00 -2.13
N ALA A 54 10.11 -4.97 -2.73
CA ALA A 54 11.24 -4.24 -2.17
C ALA A 54 10.90 -3.66 -0.78
N ILE A 55 9.68 -3.13 -0.59
CA ILE A 55 9.22 -2.65 0.71
C ILE A 55 9.10 -3.79 1.73
N SER A 56 8.59 -4.96 1.31
CA SER A 56 8.55 -6.15 2.18
C SER A 56 9.95 -6.60 2.60
N GLN A 57 10.90 -6.59 1.66
CA GLN A 57 12.28 -6.97 1.92
C GLN A 57 12.94 -6.01 2.93
N LEU A 58 12.72 -4.70 2.81
CA LEU A 58 13.20 -3.72 3.80
C LEU A 58 12.64 -3.97 5.21
N TYR A 59 11.42 -4.51 5.32
CA TYR A 59 10.85 -4.91 6.61
C TYR A 59 11.53 -6.14 7.20
N GLU A 60 11.78 -7.16 6.36
CA GLU A 60 12.45 -8.41 6.74
C GLU A 60 13.90 -8.18 7.20
N GLU A 61 14.63 -7.33 6.46
CA GLU A 61 16.01 -6.90 6.80
C GLU A 61 16.08 -6.14 8.14
N GLY A 62 14.95 -5.66 8.66
CA GLY A 62 14.84 -5.08 9.98
C GLY A 62 15.26 -3.62 10.09
N THR A 63 15.82 -3.04 9.03
CA THR A 63 16.32 -1.66 8.97
C THR A 63 15.22 -0.62 9.16
N CYS A 64 14.00 -0.91 8.70
CA CYS A 64 12.93 0.09 8.56
C CYS A 64 11.58 -0.34 9.13
N ARG A 65 11.53 -1.31 10.06
CA ARG A 65 10.26 -1.93 10.51
C ARG A 65 9.20 -0.92 10.94
N GLU A 66 9.60 0.06 11.73
CA GLU A 66 8.70 1.09 12.24
C GLU A 66 8.20 2.01 11.11
N ILE A 67 9.10 2.39 10.20
CA ILE A 67 8.78 3.20 9.03
C ILE A 67 7.79 2.46 8.12
N VAL A 68 7.99 1.17 7.86
CA VAL A 68 7.07 0.37 7.04
C VAL A 68 5.70 0.24 7.71
N LYS A 69 5.65 0.04 9.04
CA LYS A 69 4.38 0.02 9.77
C LYS A 69 3.65 1.35 9.67
N GLN A 70 4.34 2.46 9.86
CA GLN A 70 3.77 3.80 9.68
C GLN A 70 3.27 4.01 8.25
N LEU A 71 4.09 3.63 7.25
CA LEU A 71 3.77 3.71 5.83
C LEU A 71 2.47 2.99 5.46
N LEU A 72 2.22 1.81 6.05
CA LEU A 72 0.99 1.04 5.83
C LEU A 72 -0.27 1.73 6.37
N THR A 73 -0.11 2.51 7.45
CA THR A 73 -1.23 3.22 8.10
C THR A 73 -1.51 4.61 7.53
N LEU A 74 -0.64 5.14 6.66
CA LEU A 74 -0.84 6.43 6.02
C LEU A 74 -2.13 6.47 5.21
N ARG A 75 -2.77 7.63 5.22
CA ARG A 75 -4.03 7.89 4.53
C ARG A 75 -3.84 8.98 3.49
N ASP A 76 -4.33 8.73 2.28
CA ASP A 76 -4.41 9.75 1.24
C ASP A 76 -5.54 10.76 1.50
N GLY A 77 -5.72 11.74 0.62
CA GLY A 77 -6.71 12.81 0.80
C GLY A 77 -8.16 12.32 0.80
N GLY A 78 -8.42 11.09 0.32
CA GLY A 78 -9.72 10.42 0.42
C GLY A 78 -9.85 9.51 1.65
N GLY A 79 -8.90 9.57 2.58
CA GLY A 79 -8.83 8.70 3.74
C GLY A 79 -8.42 7.25 3.42
N ARG A 80 -8.03 6.96 2.17
CA ARG A 80 -7.66 5.60 1.76
C ARG A 80 -6.26 5.28 2.25
N THR A 81 -6.06 4.06 2.72
CA THR A 81 -4.74 3.46 2.92
C THR A 81 -4.26 2.76 1.64
N ALA A 82 -2.99 2.39 1.57
CA ALA A 82 -2.46 1.62 0.45
C ALA A 82 -3.18 0.27 0.25
N LEU A 83 -3.68 -0.35 1.32
CA LEU A 83 -4.47 -1.58 1.24
C LEU A 83 -5.75 -1.39 0.42
N HIS A 84 -6.41 -0.23 0.50
CA HIS A 84 -7.59 0.05 -0.34
C HIS A 84 -7.23 0.03 -1.83
N ALA A 85 -6.07 0.60 -2.19
CA ALA A 85 -5.59 0.62 -3.57
C ALA A 85 -5.21 -0.79 -4.06
N ALA A 86 -4.54 -1.58 -3.21
CA ALA A 86 -4.22 -2.98 -3.50
C ALA A 86 -5.50 -3.80 -3.70
N CYS A 87 -6.54 -3.52 -2.91
CA CYS A 87 -7.83 -4.21 -2.99
C CYS A 87 -8.62 -3.87 -4.25
N ALA A 88 -8.59 -2.62 -4.72
CA ALA A 88 -9.18 -2.27 -6.00
C ALA A 88 -8.53 -3.04 -7.17
N ARG A 89 -7.23 -3.30 -7.08
CA ARG A 89 -6.46 -4.02 -8.10
C ARG A 89 -6.50 -5.54 -8.00
N GLY A 90 -6.92 -6.10 -6.86
CA GLY A 90 -6.89 -7.55 -6.64
C GLY A 90 -5.49 -8.09 -6.36
N LEU A 91 -4.63 -7.31 -5.71
CA LEU A 91 -3.28 -7.76 -5.35
C LEU A 91 -3.34 -8.64 -4.10
N GLU A 92 -3.62 -9.93 -4.26
CA GLU A 92 -3.88 -10.86 -3.15
C GLU A 92 -2.69 -11.07 -2.22
N GLU A 93 -1.55 -11.49 -2.78
CA GLU A 93 -0.30 -11.66 -2.04
C GLU A 93 0.10 -10.34 -1.35
N GLU A 94 -0.06 -9.23 -2.07
CA GLU A 94 0.33 -7.94 -1.54
C GLU A 94 -0.59 -7.44 -0.43
N SER A 95 -1.89 -7.71 -0.53
CA SER A 95 -2.85 -7.40 0.53
C SER A 95 -2.61 -8.25 1.77
N ARG A 96 -2.24 -9.54 1.60
CA ARG A 96 -1.90 -10.43 2.71
C ARG A 96 -0.73 -9.89 3.52
N TRP A 97 0.41 -9.63 2.89
CA TRP A 97 1.59 -9.16 3.64
C TRP A 97 1.34 -7.79 4.29
N MET A 98 0.59 -6.89 3.63
CA MET A 98 0.25 -5.58 4.21
C MET A 98 -0.51 -5.74 5.52
N VAL A 99 -1.41 -6.73 5.62
CA VAL A 99 -2.18 -7.03 6.84
C VAL A 99 -1.31 -7.77 7.88
N GLU A 100 -0.44 -8.68 7.45
CA GLU A 100 0.47 -9.38 8.37
C GLU A 100 1.46 -8.43 9.06
N ILE A 101 1.99 -7.44 8.32
CA ILE A 101 2.90 -6.43 8.87
C ILE A 101 2.13 -5.32 9.59
N GLY A 102 1.08 -4.82 8.95
CA GLY A 102 0.32 -3.67 9.41
C GLY A 102 -0.61 -3.99 10.56
N GLY A 103 -1.07 -5.22 10.68
CA GLY A 103 -2.07 -5.67 11.66
C GLY A 103 -3.52 -5.60 11.16
N GLN A 104 -4.41 -6.23 11.92
CA GLN A 104 -5.84 -6.36 11.56
C GLN A 104 -6.59 -5.02 11.54
N GLN A 105 -6.14 -4.00 12.28
CA GLN A 105 -6.76 -2.67 12.26
C GLN A 105 -6.69 -2.03 10.86
N LEU A 106 -5.76 -2.46 10.02
CA LEU A 106 -5.66 -1.99 8.63
C LEU A 106 -6.89 -2.42 7.80
N LEU A 107 -7.51 -3.55 8.13
CA LEU A 107 -8.72 -4.05 7.49
C LEU A 107 -9.96 -3.20 7.83
N LEU A 108 -9.95 -2.61 9.02
CA LEU A 108 -11.05 -1.79 9.55
C LEU A 108 -10.89 -0.30 9.20
N ALA A 109 -9.77 0.10 8.58
CA ALA A 109 -9.57 1.47 8.15
C ALA A 109 -10.64 1.86 7.12
N GLN A 110 -11.34 2.97 7.38
CA GLN A 110 -12.40 3.48 6.50
C GLN A 110 -11.92 4.69 5.68
N THR A 111 -12.32 4.77 4.42
CA THR A 111 -12.21 6.00 3.62
C THR A 111 -13.10 7.12 4.18
N ASN A 112 -12.99 8.33 3.64
CA ASN A 112 -13.87 9.44 4.01
C ASN A 112 -15.36 9.14 3.75
N ASP A 113 -15.66 8.22 2.84
CA ASP A 113 -17.02 7.73 2.54
C ASP A 113 -17.45 6.55 3.44
N GLY A 114 -16.66 6.21 4.46
CA GLY A 114 -16.93 5.09 5.38
C GLY A 114 -16.63 3.70 4.80
N ARG A 115 -15.98 3.59 3.64
CA ARG A 115 -15.72 2.29 2.97
C ARG A 115 -14.44 1.64 3.51
N THR A 116 -14.50 0.35 3.84
CA THR A 116 -13.32 -0.47 4.18
C THR A 116 -12.66 -1.05 2.92
N CYS A 117 -11.49 -1.67 3.05
CA CYS A 117 -10.82 -2.34 1.94
C CYS A 117 -11.67 -3.48 1.33
N LEU A 118 -12.50 -4.15 2.15
CA LEU A 118 -13.44 -5.17 1.69
C LEU A 118 -14.54 -4.59 0.80
N HIS A 119 -15.10 -3.41 1.14
CA HIS A 119 -16.07 -2.72 0.29
C HIS A 119 -15.47 -2.42 -1.09
N ILE A 120 -14.20 -1.98 -1.12
CA ILE A 120 -13.50 -1.69 -2.37
C ILE A 120 -13.25 -2.97 -3.18
N ALA A 121 -12.81 -4.06 -2.55
CA ALA A 121 -12.59 -5.35 -3.21
C ALA A 121 -13.90 -5.90 -3.82
N ALA A 122 -15.00 -5.86 -3.05
CA ALA A 122 -16.32 -6.32 -3.49
C ALA A 122 -16.86 -5.47 -4.65
N GLY A 123 -16.80 -4.14 -4.53
CA GLY A 123 -17.21 -3.24 -5.60
C GLY A 123 -16.37 -3.34 -6.87
N SER A 124 -15.12 -3.83 -6.76
CA SER A 124 -14.23 -4.05 -7.90
C SER A 124 -14.29 -5.47 -8.47
N GLY A 125 -15.19 -6.32 -7.97
CA GLY A 125 -15.35 -7.71 -8.44
C GLY A 125 -14.21 -8.65 -8.06
N ARG A 126 -13.43 -8.35 -7.01
CA ARG A 126 -12.28 -9.16 -6.57
C ARG A 126 -12.71 -10.30 -5.63
N GLY A 127 -13.51 -11.24 -6.13
CA GLY A 127 -14.11 -12.30 -5.31
C GLY A 127 -13.11 -13.11 -4.47
N SER A 128 -12.01 -13.57 -5.07
CA SER A 128 -10.93 -14.28 -4.36
C SER A 128 -10.30 -13.45 -3.25
N LEU A 129 -10.06 -12.16 -3.52
CA LEU A 129 -9.54 -11.25 -2.51
C LEU A 129 -10.56 -10.98 -1.40
N CYS A 130 -11.84 -10.87 -1.69
CA CYS A 130 -12.88 -10.73 -0.66
C CYS A 130 -12.84 -11.92 0.31
N LEU A 131 -12.72 -13.15 -0.20
CA LEU A 131 -12.57 -14.34 0.63
C LEU A 131 -11.30 -14.28 1.49
N LEU A 132 -10.18 -13.87 0.89
CA LEU A 132 -8.93 -13.68 1.63
C LEU A 132 -9.08 -12.65 2.76
N LEU A 133 -9.67 -11.49 2.49
CA LEU A 133 -9.88 -10.44 3.50
C LEU A 133 -10.80 -10.90 4.62
N LEU A 134 -11.88 -11.63 4.31
CA LEU A 134 -12.78 -12.23 5.30
C LEU A 134 -12.02 -13.23 6.21
N LEU A 135 -11.16 -14.07 5.63
CA LEU A 135 -10.34 -15.02 6.38
C LEU A 135 -9.31 -14.33 7.28
N LEU A 136 -8.81 -13.16 6.88
CA LEU A 136 -7.89 -12.34 7.67
C LEU A 136 -8.60 -11.55 8.79
N GLY A 137 -9.93 -11.57 8.85
CA GLY A 137 -10.74 -10.88 9.85
C GLY A 137 -11.29 -9.53 9.39
N GLY A 138 -11.33 -9.27 8.09
CA GLY A 138 -11.97 -8.08 7.53
C GLY A 138 -13.49 -8.25 7.57
N ALA A 139 -14.20 -7.32 8.20
CA ALA A 139 -15.65 -7.28 8.29
C ALA A 139 -16.18 -5.88 7.93
#